data_AF-A0A7C4XR29-F1
#
_entry.id   AF-A0A7C4XR29-F1
#
_cell.length_a   1.000
_cell.length_b   1.000
_cell.length_c   1.000
_cell.angle_alpha   90.00
_cell.angle_beta   90.00
_cell.angle_gamma   90.00
#
_symmetry.space_group_name_H-M   'P 1'
#
loop_
_entity.id
_entity.type
_entity.pdbx_description
1 polymer ?
#
loop_
_entity_poly.entity_id
_entity_poly.type
_entity_poly.pdbx_seq_one_letter_code
_entity_poly.pdbx_strand_id
1 'polypeptide(L)'
;MIALQQLNLTGSYVSKLPVQKDVMTVSEVFQKAIINESVVVRGTVNRVLPEYTSKKGYKYQQFYITDGSKEIKIFCSERYGKIDVKVGDKIIASGKYQKFYKEMEIYGYCSEIKII
;
A
#
# COMPACT_ATOMS: atom_id res chain seq x y z
N MET A 1 -7.37 -15.76 -63.32
CA MET A 1 -8.47 -16.02 -62.36
C MET A 1 -8.06 -15.53 -60.99
N ILE A 2 -8.89 -14.65 -60.42
CA ILE A 2 -9.21 -14.46 -58.99
C ILE A 2 -8.07 -14.03 -58.05
N ALA A 3 -8.21 -12.79 -57.56
CA ALA A 3 -7.62 -12.25 -56.34
C ALA A 3 -8.15 -12.97 -55.09
N LEU A 4 -7.43 -12.94 -53.96
CA LEU A 4 -8.00 -12.67 -52.63
C LEU A 4 -6.90 -12.48 -51.57
N GLN A 5 -7.14 -11.47 -50.73
CA GLN A 5 -6.39 -11.05 -49.54
C GLN A 5 -6.37 -12.11 -48.44
N GLN A 6 -5.42 -12.03 -47.49
CA GLN A 6 -5.73 -11.80 -46.07
C GLN A 6 -4.50 -11.51 -45.18
N LEU A 7 -4.78 -10.71 -44.15
CA LEU A 7 -3.90 -10.08 -43.17
C LEU A 7 -3.18 -11.07 -42.26
N ASN A 8 -1.98 -10.71 -41.79
CA ASN A 8 -1.48 -11.14 -40.49
C ASN A 8 -1.02 -9.93 -39.67
N LEU A 9 -1.96 -9.42 -38.87
CA LEU A 9 -1.72 -8.56 -37.73
C LEU A 9 -0.99 -9.39 -36.67
N THR A 10 0.31 -9.18 -36.48
CA THR A 10 0.97 -9.62 -35.24
C THR A 10 0.95 -8.45 -34.27
N GLY A 11 -0.09 -8.44 -33.45
CA GLY A 11 -0.18 -7.57 -32.28
C GLY A 11 0.97 -7.89 -31.32
N SER A 12 1.80 -6.90 -31.05
CA SER A 12 2.78 -6.96 -29.98
C SER A 12 2.04 -6.91 -28.64
N TYR A 13 1.71 -8.09 -28.11
CA TYR A 13 1.39 -8.26 -26.70
C TYR A 13 2.63 -7.86 -25.88
N VAL A 14 2.70 -6.60 -25.46
CA VAL A 14 3.59 -6.22 -24.35
C VAL A 14 2.99 -6.84 -23.10
N SER A 15 3.45 -8.05 -22.78
CA SER A 15 3.25 -8.65 -21.47
C SER A 15 3.86 -7.69 -20.45
N LYS A 16 3.00 -6.97 -19.72
CA LYS A 16 3.43 -6.23 -18.54
C LYS A 16 3.94 -7.27 -17.54
N LEU A 17 5.25 -7.46 -17.49
CA LEU A 17 5.92 -8.14 -16.40
C LEU A 17 5.39 -7.56 -15.08
N PRO A 18 5.14 -8.39 -14.05
CA PRO A 18 4.73 -7.86 -12.75
C PRO A 18 5.85 -6.94 -12.26
N VAL A 19 5.55 -5.64 -12.19
CA VAL A 19 6.45 -4.65 -11.59
C VAL A 19 6.69 -5.10 -10.16
N GLN A 20 7.89 -5.59 -9.88
CA GLN A 20 8.35 -5.82 -8.52
C GLN A 20 8.25 -4.46 -7.82
N LYS A 21 7.29 -4.31 -6.90
CA LYS A 21 7.08 -3.03 -6.23
C LYS A 21 8.22 -2.82 -5.27
N ASP A 22 9.06 -1.84 -5.59
CA ASP A 22 10.15 -1.41 -4.72
C ASP A 22 9.60 -1.01 -3.34
N VAL A 23 10.29 -1.46 -2.29
CA VAL A 23 9.95 -1.10 -0.90
C VAL A 23 10.48 0.31 -0.63
N MET A 24 9.59 1.28 -0.50
CA MET A 24 9.92 2.68 -0.30
C MET A 24 10.03 3.05 1.18
N THR A 25 10.88 4.01 1.51
CA THR A 25 10.82 4.72 2.80
C THR A 25 9.59 5.65 2.84
N VAL A 26 9.24 6.14 4.03
CA VAL A 26 8.13 7.08 4.19
C VAL A 26 8.36 8.36 3.39
N SER A 27 9.56 8.93 3.42
CA SER A 27 9.92 10.12 2.65
C SER A 27 9.81 9.89 1.14
N GLU A 28 10.21 8.72 0.65
CA GLU A 28 10.08 8.37 -0.77
C GLU A 28 8.63 8.22 -1.21
N VAL A 29 7.75 7.70 -0.35
CA VAL A 29 6.31 7.69 -0.63
C VAL A 29 5.80 9.11 -0.89
N PHE A 30 6.18 10.08 -0.06
CA PHE A 30 5.76 11.47 -0.26
C PHE A 30 6.34 12.13 -1.52
N GLN A 31 7.52 11.70 -1.97
CA GLN A 31 8.20 12.28 -3.12
C GLN A 31 7.82 11.63 -4.46
N LYS A 32 7.60 10.31 -4.46
CA LYS A 32 7.55 9.49 -5.68
C LYS A 32 6.19 8.82 -5.89
N ALA A 33 5.43 8.52 -4.83
CA ALA A 33 4.21 7.75 -4.96
C ALA A 33 3.05 8.56 -5.54
N ILE A 34 2.32 7.95 -6.47
CA ILE A 34 1.10 8.52 -7.04
C ILE A 34 -0.06 8.25 -6.09
N ILE A 35 -0.84 9.29 -5.78
CA ILE A 35 -2.03 9.16 -4.93
C ILE A 35 -3.04 8.22 -5.60
N ASN A 36 -3.66 7.37 -4.79
CA ASN A 36 -4.57 6.28 -5.15
C ASN A 36 -3.91 5.03 -5.75
N GLU A 37 -2.60 4.95 -5.82
CA GLU A 37 -1.90 3.73 -6.21
C GLU A 37 -1.45 2.89 -5.01
N SER A 38 -1.27 1.59 -5.24
CA SER A 38 -0.77 0.68 -4.21
C SER A 38 0.75 0.73 -4.15
N VAL A 39 1.28 0.95 -2.94
CA VAL A 39 2.71 1.05 -2.63
C VAL A 39 3.11 0.00 -1.59
N VAL A 40 4.41 -0.25 -1.48
CA VAL A 40 5.01 -0.99 -0.36
C VAL A 40 5.91 -0.02 0.38
N VAL A 41 5.65 0.19 1.67
CA VAL A 41 6.38 1.14 2.51
C VAL A 41 7.06 0.42 3.67
N ARG A 42 8.24 0.88 4.06
CA ARG A 42 8.93 0.47 5.29
C ARG A 42 9.11 1.66 6.24
N GLY A 43 9.06 1.37 7.53
CA GLY A 43 9.31 2.36 8.58
C GLY A 43 9.30 1.74 9.97
N THR A 44 9.56 2.56 10.97
CA THR A 44 9.51 2.19 12.39
C THR A 44 8.24 2.74 13.00
N VAL A 45 7.47 1.92 13.72
CA VAL A 45 6.27 2.34 14.44
C VAL A 45 6.66 3.36 15.50
N ASN A 46 6.16 4.59 15.41
CA ASN A 46 6.43 5.66 16.38
C ASN A 46 5.22 6.00 17.26
N ARG A 47 4.01 5.61 16.86
CA ARG A 47 2.77 5.86 17.61
C ARG A 47 1.70 4.85 17.24
N VAL A 48 1.11 4.18 18.24
CA VAL A 48 -0.05 3.30 18.07
C VAL A 48 -1.31 4.06 18.49
N LEU A 49 -2.37 4.00 17.67
CA LEU A 49 -3.64 4.62 17.97
C LEU A 49 -4.67 3.56 18.44
N PRO A 50 -5.74 3.97 19.13
CA PRO A 50 -6.85 3.08 19.44
C PRO A 50 -7.45 2.44 18.18
N GLU A 51 -7.91 1.20 18.32
CA GLU A 51 -8.68 0.52 17.27
C GLU A 51 -9.90 1.36 16.87
N TYR A 52 -10.25 1.31 15.58
CA TYR A 52 -11.41 2.02 15.05
C TYR A 52 -12.45 1.04 14.52
N THR A 53 -13.69 1.23 14.95
CA THR A 53 -14.85 0.54 14.39
C THR A 53 -15.68 1.53 13.58
N SER A 54 -15.80 1.27 12.28
CA SER A 54 -16.64 2.09 11.40
C SER A 54 -18.12 2.00 11.77
N LYS A 55 -18.94 2.95 11.29
CA LYS A 55 -20.41 2.92 11.43
C LYS A 55 -21.06 1.62 10.94
N LYS A 56 -20.41 0.89 10.02
CA LYS A 56 -20.87 -0.39 9.47
C LYS A 56 -20.34 -1.62 10.25
N GLY A 57 -19.64 -1.41 11.37
CA GLY A 57 -19.09 -2.48 12.20
C GLY A 57 -17.74 -3.04 11.74
N TYR A 58 -17.16 -2.54 10.64
CA TYR A 58 -15.81 -2.96 10.23
C TYR A 58 -14.75 -2.43 11.20
N LYS A 59 -13.83 -3.31 11.60
CA LYS A 59 -12.74 -3.03 12.53
C LYS A 59 -11.42 -2.76 11.81
N TYR A 60 -10.65 -1.83 12.36
CA TYR A 60 -9.39 -1.37 11.80
C TYR A 60 -8.37 -1.09 12.91
N GLN A 61 -7.11 -1.42 12.64
CA GLN A 61 -5.98 -0.96 13.43
C GLN A 61 -5.33 0.25 12.77
N GLN A 62 -4.79 1.13 13.61
CA GLN A 62 -4.21 2.40 13.18
C GLN A 62 -2.94 2.68 13.95
N PHE A 63 -1.90 3.09 13.24
CA PHE A 63 -0.63 3.49 13.83
C PHE A 63 0.19 4.30 12.83
N TYR A 64 1.19 5.02 13.31
CA TYR A 64 2.11 5.78 12.48
C TYR A 64 3.44 5.04 12.37
N ILE A 65 4.04 5.13 11.19
CA ILE A 65 5.42 4.73 10.96
C ILE A 65 6.25 5.93 10.51
N THR A 66 7.54 5.91 10.83
CA THR A 66 8.51 6.92 10.44
C THR A 66 9.77 6.29 9.87
N ASP A 67 10.43 7.00 8.96
CA ASP A 67 11.81 6.73 8.53
C ASP A 67 12.84 7.63 9.24
N GLY A 68 12.42 8.38 10.27
CA GLY A 68 13.21 9.38 10.99
C GLY A 68 13.07 10.81 10.44
N SER A 69 12.59 10.99 9.21
CA SER A 69 12.41 12.31 8.58
C SER A 69 10.93 12.69 8.40
N LYS A 70 10.10 11.72 8.04
CA LYS A 70 8.65 11.88 7.85
C LYS A 70 7.90 10.79 8.59
N GLU A 71 6.61 11.03 8.85
CA GLU A 71 5.69 10.02 9.35
C GLU A 71 4.48 9.88 8.43
N ILE A 72 3.90 8.67 8.41
CA ILE A 72 2.67 8.37 7.67
C ILE A 72 1.80 7.41 8.47
N LYS A 73 0.48 7.61 8.40
CA LYS A 73 -0.49 6.74 9.06
C LYS A 73 -0.68 5.46 8.26
N ILE A 74 -0.62 4.32 8.93
CA ILE A 74 -1.08 3.02 8.45
C ILE A 74 -2.50 2.82 8.99
N PHE A 75 -3.46 2.59 8.09
CA PHE A 75 -4.84 2.29 8.41
C PHE A 75 -5.18 0.93 7.80
N CYS A 76 -5.20 -0.12 8.62
CA CYS A 76 -5.34 -1.48 8.12
C CYS A 76 -6.63 -2.13 8.60
N SER A 77 -7.33 -2.82 7.70
CA SER A 77 -8.53 -3.58 8.02
C SER A 77 -8.19 -4.88 8.71
N GLU A 78 -8.94 -5.20 9.77
CA GLU A 78 -8.82 -6.46 10.51
C GLU A 78 -9.54 -7.63 9.82
N ARG A 79 -10.15 -7.41 8.64
CA ARG A 79 -11.03 -8.39 7.96
C ARG A 79 -10.37 -9.78 7.79
N TYR A 80 -9.06 -9.82 7.58
CA TYR A 80 -8.30 -11.05 7.34
C TYR A 80 -7.25 -11.35 8.43
N GLY A 81 -7.30 -10.64 9.55
CA GLY A 81 -6.36 -10.83 10.66
C GLY A 81 -5.98 -9.53 11.33
N LYS A 82 -5.36 -9.66 12.50
CA LYS A 82 -4.77 -8.55 13.26
C LYS A 82 -3.25 -8.65 13.23
N ILE A 83 -2.59 -7.55 13.59
CA ILE A 83 -1.15 -7.50 13.83
C ILE A 83 -0.88 -6.93 15.24
N ASP A 84 0.00 -7.56 16.00
CA ASP A 84 0.47 -7.05 17.30
C ASP A 84 1.67 -6.13 17.05
N VAL A 85 1.41 -4.82 16.91
CA VAL A 85 2.46 -3.80 16.71
C VAL A 85 2.73 -3.02 17.98
N LYS A 86 4.00 -2.71 18.22
CA LYS A 86 4.48 -1.91 19.34
C LYS A 86 5.37 -0.78 18.85
N VAL A 87 5.45 0.30 19.62
CA VAL A 87 6.36 1.41 19.32
C VAL A 87 7.80 0.88 19.32
N GLY A 88 8.54 1.21 18.26
CA GLY A 88 9.89 0.71 18.02
C GLY A 88 9.96 -0.44 17.01
N ASP A 89 8.84 -1.11 16.71
CA ASP A 89 8.83 -2.18 15.71
C ASP A 89 9.14 -1.63 14.31
N LYS A 90 10.02 -2.32 13.59
CA LYS A 90 10.23 -2.05 12.16
C LYS A 90 9.26 -2.88 11.37
N ILE A 91 8.60 -2.27 10.40
CA ILE A 91 7.60 -2.96 9.58
C ILE A 91 7.76 -2.70 8.09
N ILE A 92 7.16 -3.59 7.30
CA ILE A 92 6.83 -3.40 5.89
C ILE A 92 5.33 -3.52 5.73
N ALA A 93 4.68 -2.52 5.12
CA ALA A 93 3.25 -2.52 4.84
C ALA A 93 2.98 -2.34 3.34
N SER A 94 2.06 -3.14 2.82
CA SER A 94 1.47 -2.99 1.49
C SER A 94 0.10 -2.34 1.61
N GLY A 95 -0.20 -1.36 0.76
CA GLY A 95 -1.52 -0.73 0.75
C GLY A 95 -1.64 0.40 -0.27
N LYS A 96 -2.86 0.93 -0.39
CA LYS A 96 -3.17 2.08 -1.24
C LYS A 96 -2.71 3.35 -0.54
N TYR A 97 -1.80 4.10 -1.18
CA TYR A 97 -1.46 5.45 -0.75
C TYR A 97 -2.60 6.39 -1.10
N GLN A 98 -3.25 6.99 -0.11
CA GLN A 98 -4.42 7.83 -0.35
C GLN A 98 -4.48 9.02 0.61
N LYS A 99 -5.27 10.03 0.24
CA LYS A 99 -5.61 11.14 1.11
C LYS A 99 -6.98 10.89 1.72
N PHE A 100 -7.04 10.80 3.05
CA PHE A 100 -8.29 10.73 3.80
C PHE A 100 -8.46 12.02 4.61
N TYR A 101 -9.52 12.78 4.31
CA TYR A 101 -9.69 14.17 4.76
C TYR A 101 -8.44 15.03 4.47
N LYS A 102 -7.69 15.40 5.52
CA LYS A 102 -6.53 16.29 5.45
C LYS A 102 -5.19 15.55 5.58
N GLU A 103 -5.22 14.23 5.66
CA GLU A 103 -4.06 13.41 6.00
C GLU A 103 -3.78 12.37 4.92
N MET A 104 -2.50 12.11 4.66
CA MET A 104 -2.06 11.01 3.79
C MET A 104 -1.91 9.73 4.62
N GLU A 105 -2.36 8.61 4.08
CA GLU A 105 -2.31 7.31 4.74
C GLU A 105 -2.01 6.18 3.76
N ILE A 106 -1.57 5.05 4.30
CA ILE A 106 -1.55 3.76 3.61
C ILE A 106 -2.74 2.96 4.10
N TYR A 107 -3.70 2.73 3.20
CA TYR A 107 -4.90 1.93 3.45
C TYR A 107 -4.71 0.50 2.93
N GLY A 108 -4.84 -0.50 3.82
CA GLY A 108 -4.60 -1.89 3.45
C GLY A 108 -5.24 -2.90 4.40
N TYR A 109 -4.70 -4.12 4.43
CA TYR A 109 -5.10 -5.19 5.34
C TYR A 109 -4.00 -5.48 6.35
N CYS A 110 -4.35 -5.70 7.62
CA CYS A 110 -3.34 -5.93 8.65
C CYS A 110 -2.56 -7.23 8.41
N SER A 111 -3.19 -8.21 7.73
CA SER A 111 -2.56 -9.47 7.30
C SER A 111 -1.44 -9.30 6.24
N GLU A 112 -1.33 -8.14 5.60
CA GLU A 112 -0.28 -7.85 4.61
C GLU A 112 0.93 -7.11 5.22
N ILE A 113 0.89 -6.85 6.53
CA ILE A 113 1.95 -6.15 7.24
C ILE A 113 2.91 -7.17 7.85
N LYS A 114 4.21 -6.91 7.72
CA LYS A 114 5.27 -7.74 8.30
C LYS A 114 6.10 -6.93 9.28
N ILE A 115 6.33 -7.46 10.47
CA ILE A 115 7.35 -6.98 11.41
C ILE A 115 8.69 -7.59 11.01
N ILE A 116 9.76 -6.78 10.98
CA ILE A 116 11.09 -7.15 10.49
C ILE A 116 12.21 -6.82 11.48
#